data_AF-A0AA47MAI9-F1
#
_entry.id   AF-A0AA47MAI9-F1
#
_cell.length_a   1.000
_cell.length_b   1.000
_cell.length_c   1.000
_cell.angle_alpha   90.00
_cell.angle_beta   90.00
_cell.angle_gamma   90.00
#
_symmetry.space_group_name_H-M   'P 1'
#
loop_
_entity.id
_entity.type
_entity.pdbx_description
1 polymer ?
#
loop_
_entity_poly.entity_id
_entity_poly.type
_entity_poly.pdbx_seq_one_letter_code
_entity_poly.pdbx_strand_id
1 'polypeptide(L)'
;MDHENVKLLSEKLQQKGLLKTSSVSELLSAIVCNPDNKACMYRICAKCCYNEVEVSQPQTEEMVVWSQWVRKPVTEEQRTFMNFVKETQNGTSSEMLELFNRKLDGLAKHHFNWLHQTKECRALKDSLRDDEIVVHVDFAENFGCKLNREVQAFHFGGNRRQATVHSCVAYSSDGVQSFATISGSLRHDERAVWAHLEPVIKDVMDNWNPRPTTLHVMSDGPVTQYRNKNNFYLLSTIPFLLGFKQVT
;
A
#
# COMPACT_ATOMS: atom_id res chain seq x y z
N MET A 1 4.64 -1.19 6.45
CA MET A 1 5.91 -1.44 7.14
C MET A 1 6.26 -0.31 8.10
N ASP A 2 6.38 0.93 7.61
CA ASP A 2 6.81 2.06 8.47
C ASP A 2 5.83 2.31 9.62
N HIS A 3 4.51 2.20 9.36
CA HIS A 3 3.49 2.31 10.39
C HIS A 3 3.62 1.25 11.50
N GLU A 4 3.87 -0.02 11.13
CA GLU A 4 4.01 -1.11 12.10
C GLU A 4 5.30 -0.98 12.91
N ASN A 5 6.40 -0.56 12.27
CA ASN A 5 7.66 -0.33 12.98
C ASN A 5 7.57 0.84 13.97
N VAL A 6 6.91 1.94 13.59
CA VAL A 6 6.66 3.06 14.52
C VAL A 6 5.77 2.60 15.67
N LYS A 7 4.73 1.81 15.40
CA LYS A 7 3.84 1.25 16.43
C LYS A 7 4.60 0.37 17.43
N LEU A 8 5.43 -0.57 16.95
CA LEU A 8 6.24 -1.43 17.82
C LEU A 8 7.20 -0.61 18.70
N LEU A 9 7.78 0.45 18.16
CA LEU A 9 8.64 1.36 18.92
C LEU A 9 7.84 2.17 19.95
N SER A 10 6.70 2.76 19.56
CA SER A 10 5.89 3.59 20.45
C SER A 10 5.28 2.79 21.59
N GLU A 11 4.80 1.57 21.33
CA GLU A 11 4.31 0.65 22.37
C GLU A 11 5.42 0.32 23.37
N LYS A 12 6.65 0.08 22.88
CA LYS A 12 7.77 -0.26 23.75
C LYS A 12 8.27 0.94 24.57
N LEU A 13 8.30 2.13 23.98
CA LEU A 13 8.63 3.38 24.68
C LEU A 13 7.56 3.73 25.73
N GLN A 14 6.28 3.51 25.43
CA GLN A 14 5.19 3.67 26.39
C GLN A 14 5.31 2.66 27.54
N GLN A 15 5.62 1.38 27.25
CA GLN A 15 5.85 0.36 28.28
C GLN A 15 6.99 0.74 29.24
N LYS A 16 8.01 1.44 28.74
CA LYS A 16 9.13 1.96 29.54
C LYS A 16 8.80 3.27 30.28
N GLY A 17 7.59 3.82 30.13
CA GLY A 17 7.18 5.09 30.73
C GLY A 17 7.81 6.33 30.07
N LEU A 18 8.42 6.17 28.90
CA LEU A 18 9.08 7.26 28.17
C LEU A 18 8.09 8.06 27.32
N LEU A 19 7.02 7.43 26.84
CA LEU A 19 5.92 8.08 26.12
C LEU A 19 4.62 8.03 26.91
N LYS A 20 3.84 9.12 26.79
CA LYS A 20 2.48 9.19 27.35
C LYS A 20 1.49 8.32 26.56
N THR A 21 1.68 8.21 25.24
CA THR A 21 0.78 7.53 24.31
C THR A 21 1.57 6.71 23.28
N SER A 22 0.96 5.62 22.81
CA SER A 22 1.40 4.83 21.65
C SER A 22 0.55 5.09 20.40
N SER A 23 -0.44 5.99 20.48
CA SER A 23 -1.30 6.35 19.36
C SER A 23 -0.51 7.10 18.29
N VAL A 24 -0.38 6.49 17.11
CA VAL A 24 0.32 7.11 15.97
C VAL A 24 -0.29 8.46 15.60
N SER A 25 -1.61 8.59 15.62
CA SER A 25 -2.29 9.85 15.27
C SER A 25 -1.94 10.99 16.24
N GLU A 26 -1.88 10.69 17.55
CA GLU A 26 -1.50 11.66 18.58
C GLU A 26 -0.02 12.02 18.47
N LEU A 27 0.85 11.03 18.25
CA LEU A 27 2.29 11.23 18.07
C LEU A 27 2.61 12.10 16.84
N LEU A 28 1.90 11.87 15.73
CA LEU A 28 2.02 12.71 14.54
C LEU A 28 1.52 14.14 14.81
N SER A 29 0.39 14.28 15.50
CA SER A 29 -0.16 15.60 15.86
C SER A 29 0.75 16.37 16.82
N ALA A 30 1.50 15.69 17.69
CA ALA A 30 2.43 16.31 18.63
C ALA A 30 3.62 16.97 17.92
N ILE A 31 4.05 16.44 16.77
CA ILE A 31 5.23 16.95 16.05
C ILE A 31 4.88 17.98 14.96
N VAL A 32 3.60 18.25 14.66
CA VAL A 32 3.20 19.19 13.59
C VAL A 32 2.24 20.26 14.08
N CYS A 33 2.31 21.46 13.49
CA CYS A 33 1.31 22.51 13.75
C CYS A 33 -0.07 22.17 13.18
N ASN A 34 -0.11 21.49 12.04
CA ASN A 34 -1.34 21.12 11.35
C ASN A 34 -1.12 19.82 10.55
N PRO A 35 -1.84 18.72 10.86
CA PRO A 35 -1.70 17.43 10.18
C PRO A 35 -2.21 17.45 8.73
N ASP A 36 -3.09 18.39 8.37
CA ASP A 36 -3.61 18.56 7.00
C ASP A 36 -2.70 19.43 6.12
N ASN A 37 -1.62 19.98 6.70
CA ASN A 37 -0.70 20.82 5.95
C ASN A 37 0.50 20.02 5.45
N LYS A 38 0.67 19.99 4.13
CA LYS A 38 1.78 19.30 3.46
C LYS A 38 3.15 19.71 4.00
N ALA A 39 3.40 21.01 4.16
CA ALA A 39 4.70 21.50 4.62
C ALA A 39 5.02 21.06 6.06
N CYS A 40 4.01 20.96 6.92
CA CYS A 40 4.16 20.45 8.28
C CYS A 40 4.50 18.95 8.27
N MET A 41 3.71 18.13 7.58
CA MET A 41 3.91 16.68 7.52
C MET A 41 5.15 16.26 6.73
N TYR A 42 5.65 17.12 5.85
CA TYR A 42 6.93 16.95 5.14
C TYR A 42 8.13 17.48 5.93
N ARG A 43 7.93 18.00 7.13
CA ARG A 43 8.98 18.53 8.03
C ARG A 43 9.77 19.72 7.43
N ILE A 44 9.12 20.51 6.57
CA ILE A 44 9.70 21.73 5.97
C ILE A 44 9.05 23.03 6.48
N CYS A 45 8.06 22.92 7.36
CA CYS A 45 7.42 24.08 8.00
C CYS A 45 8.37 24.72 9.01
N ALA A 46 8.67 26.01 8.84
CA ALA A 46 9.56 26.76 9.72
C ALA A 46 9.12 26.80 11.20
N LYS A 47 7.85 26.50 11.51
CA LYS A 47 7.31 26.52 12.88
C LYS A 47 7.43 25.18 13.62
N CYS A 48 7.43 24.06 12.92
CA CYS A 48 7.39 22.73 13.56
C CYS A 48 8.39 21.72 13.01
N CYS A 49 9.26 22.09 12.06
CA CYS A 49 10.25 21.17 11.47
C CYS A 49 11.22 20.56 12.49
N TYR A 50 11.37 21.19 13.66
CA TYR A 50 12.21 20.70 14.76
C TYR A 50 11.39 20.21 15.97
N ASN A 51 10.06 20.14 15.88
CA ASN A 51 9.25 19.65 16.99
C ASN A 51 9.45 18.14 17.13
N GLU A 52 9.81 17.70 18.33
CA GLU A 52 9.90 16.30 18.70
C GLU A 52 8.81 15.93 19.70
N VAL A 53 8.53 14.64 19.84
CA VAL A 53 7.59 14.17 20.84
C VAL A 53 8.18 14.39 22.23
N GLU A 54 7.38 14.94 23.15
CA GLU A 54 7.78 15.02 24.56
C GLU A 54 8.03 13.61 25.12
N VAL A 55 9.27 13.36 25.54
CA VAL A 55 9.70 12.11 26.16
C VAL A 55 10.17 12.35 27.58
N SER A 56 9.81 11.44 28.49
CA SER A 56 10.40 11.44 29.84
C SER A 56 11.88 11.11 29.72
N GLN A 57 12.76 11.89 30.37
CA GLN A 57 14.19 11.57 30.36
C GLN A 57 14.44 10.22 31.05
N PRO A 58 15.20 9.30 30.44
CA PRO A 58 15.61 8.08 31.12
C PRO A 58 16.48 8.47 32.33
N GLN A 59 16.13 7.97 33.52
CA GLN A 59 16.95 8.20 34.73
C GLN A 59 18.31 7.49 34.65
N THR A 60 18.40 6.43 33.84
CA THR A 60 19.59 5.63 33.58
C THR A 60 19.57 5.13 32.14
N GLU A 61 20.75 5.08 31.52
CA GLU A 61 20.93 4.52 30.17
C GLU A 61 20.85 2.99 30.24
N GLU A 62 19.64 2.46 30.15
CA GLU A 62 19.39 1.03 30.15
C GLU A 62 19.49 0.43 28.75
N MET A 63 19.99 -0.81 28.67
CA MET A 63 19.82 -1.65 27.50
C MET A 63 18.34 -2.02 27.34
N VAL A 64 17.80 -1.75 26.15
CA VAL A 64 16.43 -2.04 25.76
C VAL A 64 16.45 -3.04 24.61
N VAL A 65 15.48 -3.95 24.65
CA VAL A 65 15.23 -4.92 23.60
C VAL A 65 13.87 -4.60 22.96
N TRP A 66 13.83 -4.46 21.63
CA TRP A 66 12.61 -4.17 20.89
C TRP A 66 12.53 -4.98 19.59
N SER A 67 11.34 -5.11 19.04
CA SER A 67 11.14 -5.78 17.74
C SER A 67 10.96 -4.78 16.62
N GLN A 68 11.47 -5.12 15.43
CA GLN A 68 11.16 -4.39 14.20
C GLN A 68 11.19 -5.30 12.98
N TRP A 69 10.38 -4.96 11.98
CA TRP A 69 10.44 -5.55 10.65
C TRP A 69 11.61 -4.98 9.86
N VAL A 70 12.50 -5.87 9.43
CA VAL A 70 13.68 -5.55 8.62
C VAL A 70 13.65 -6.34 7.33
N ARG A 71 14.08 -5.70 6.24
CA ARG A 71 14.25 -6.37 4.95
C ARG A 71 15.64 -6.98 4.88
N LYS A 72 15.75 -8.30 4.79
CA LYS A 72 17.04 -9.01 4.74
C LYS A 72 17.03 -10.10 3.66
N PRO A 73 18.20 -10.43 3.09
CA PRO A 73 18.33 -11.60 2.25
C PRO A 73 18.13 -12.86 3.11
N VAL A 74 17.22 -13.73 2.68
CA VAL A 74 17.00 -15.06 3.24
C VAL A 74 17.40 -16.06 2.17
N THR A 75 18.24 -17.01 2.56
CA THR A 75 18.70 -18.09 1.68
C THR A 75 17.98 -19.36 2.07
N GLU A 76 17.08 -19.84 1.22
CA GLU A 76 16.49 -21.18 1.33
C GLU A 76 16.90 -21.99 0.10
N GLU A 77 17.37 -23.21 0.33
CA GLU A 77 17.62 -24.21 -0.73
C GLU A 77 18.31 -23.66 -1.99
N GLN A 78 19.40 -22.90 -1.79
CA GLN A 78 20.24 -22.28 -2.83
C GLN A 78 19.68 -21.04 -3.56
N ARG A 79 18.52 -20.50 -3.17
CA ARG A 79 18.02 -19.21 -3.68
C ARG A 79 18.03 -18.15 -2.59
N THR A 80 18.70 -17.04 -2.87
CA THR A 80 18.65 -15.84 -2.03
C THR A 80 17.56 -14.92 -2.51
N PHE A 81 16.59 -14.64 -1.66
CA PHE A 81 15.55 -13.65 -1.92
C PHE A 81 15.44 -12.66 -0.76
N MET A 82 14.96 -11.45 -1.05
CA MET A 82 14.75 -10.45 0.00
C MET A 82 13.42 -10.73 0.68
N ASN A 83 13.45 -11.00 1.98
CA ASN A 83 12.26 -11.20 2.80
C ASN A 83 12.16 -10.15 3.92
N PHE A 84 10.96 -9.96 4.45
CA PHE A 84 10.74 -9.17 5.65
C PHE A 84 10.67 -10.11 6.85
N VAL A 85 11.55 -9.89 7.82
CA VAL A 85 11.61 -10.69 9.05
C VAL A 85 11.41 -9.75 10.23
N LYS A 86 10.60 -10.19 11.20
CA LYS A 86 10.49 -9.52 12.49
C LYS A 86 11.70 -9.95 13.33
N GLU A 87 12.59 -9.01 13.58
CA GLU A 87 13.83 -9.25 14.31
C GLU A 87 13.81 -8.54 15.66
N THR A 88 14.43 -9.18 16.64
CA THR A 88 14.71 -8.59 17.95
C THR A 88 16.01 -7.82 17.89
N GLN A 89 15.95 -6.54 18.21
CA GLN A 89 17.07 -5.62 18.27
C GLN A 89 17.37 -5.26 19.72
N ASN A 90 18.61 -4.90 19.99
CA ASN A 90 19.06 -4.39 21.27
C ASN A 90 19.83 -3.09 21.07
N GLY A 91 19.84 -2.25 22.09
CA GLY A 91 20.48 -0.94 22.08
C GLY A 91 20.07 -0.14 23.31
N THR A 92 20.55 1.09 23.44
CA THR A 92 20.17 1.95 24.56
C THR A 92 18.79 2.58 24.36
N SER A 93 18.22 3.12 25.44
CA SER A 93 16.99 3.91 25.36
C SER A 93 17.14 5.12 24.43
N SER A 94 18.31 5.75 24.39
CA SER A 94 18.61 6.89 23.52
C SER A 94 18.64 6.49 22.05
N GLU A 95 19.32 5.39 21.71
CA GLU A 95 19.34 4.87 20.33
C GLU A 95 17.94 4.50 19.82
N MET A 96 17.11 3.94 20.71
CA MET A 96 15.73 3.61 20.39
C MET A 96 14.88 4.86 20.15
N LEU A 97 15.06 5.93 20.93
CA LEU A 97 14.38 7.21 20.77
C LEU A 97 14.77 7.91 19.45
N GLU A 98 16.06 7.95 19.13
CA GLU A 98 16.53 8.49 17.85
C GLU A 98 15.94 7.72 16.66
N LEU A 99 15.92 6.39 16.75
CA LEU A 99 15.31 5.54 15.73
C LEU A 99 13.80 5.82 15.59
N PHE A 100 13.11 6.02 16.71
CA PHE A 100 11.69 6.36 16.75
C PHE A 100 11.42 7.71 16.07
N ASN A 101 12.13 8.79 16.45
CA ASN A 101 11.95 10.12 15.87
C ASN A 101 12.18 10.11 14.35
N ARG A 102 13.26 9.47 13.89
CA ARG A 102 13.55 9.33 12.45
C ARG A 102 12.44 8.59 11.70
N LYS A 103 11.90 7.52 12.28
CA LYS A 103 10.80 6.76 11.65
C LYS A 103 9.47 7.52 11.71
N LEU A 104 9.24 8.30 12.76
CA LEU A 104 8.05 9.13 12.90
C LEU A 104 8.02 10.24 11.84
N ASP A 105 9.16 10.86 11.53
CA ASP A 105 9.29 11.82 10.43
C ASP A 105 8.92 11.20 9.07
N GLY A 106 9.46 10.01 8.80
CA GLY A 106 9.11 9.25 7.58
C GLY A 106 7.63 8.90 7.53
N LEU A 107 7.05 8.53 8.68
CA LEU A 107 5.64 8.19 8.79
C LEU A 107 4.73 9.40 8.61
N ALA A 108 5.12 10.60 9.06
CA ALA A 108 4.34 11.82 8.86
C ALA A 108 4.13 12.08 7.36
N LYS A 109 5.20 12.04 6.57
CA LYS A 109 5.10 12.19 5.11
C LYS A 109 4.22 11.11 4.48
N HIS A 110 4.41 9.85 4.89
CA HIS A 110 3.62 8.73 4.37
C HIS A 110 2.13 8.87 4.69
N HIS A 111 1.80 9.22 5.94
CA HIS A 111 0.44 9.40 6.42
C HIS A 111 -0.30 10.51 5.67
N PHE A 112 0.36 11.67 5.49
CA PHE A 112 -0.19 12.76 4.69
C PHE A 112 -0.49 12.34 3.25
N ASN A 113 0.45 11.66 2.60
CA ASN A 113 0.27 11.21 1.22
C ASN A 113 -0.89 10.24 1.07
N TRP A 114 -1.03 9.30 2.01
CA TRP A 114 -2.13 8.34 2.01
C TRP A 114 -3.49 9.03 2.23
N LEU A 115 -3.59 9.96 3.18
CA LEU A 115 -4.82 10.73 3.41
C LEU A 115 -5.19 11.58 2.20
N HIS A 116 -4.19 12.28 1.63
CA HIS A 116 -4.39 13.09 0.42
C HIS A 116 -4.84 12.22 -0.76
N GLN A 117 -4.15 11.12 -1.04
CA GLN A 117 -4.53 10.18 -2.09
C GLN A 117 -5.95 9.67 -1.88
N THR A 118 -6.30 9.25 -0.66
CA THR A 118 -7.66 8.79 -0.34
C THR A 118 -8.70 9.86 -0.61
N LYS A 119 -8.41 11.11 -0.23
CA LYS A 119 -9.30 12.26 -0.47
C LYS A 119 -9.49 12.54 -1.96
N GLU A 120 -8.40 12.59 -2.73
CA GLU A 120 -8.48 12.82 -4.18
C GLU A 120 -9.19 11.67 -4.90
N CYS A 121 -8.92 10.42 -4.51
CA CYS A 121 -9.60 9.25 -5.06
C CYS A 121 -11.11 9.27 -4.78
N ARG A 122 -11.53 9.71 -3.59
CA ARG A 122 -12.94 9.88 -3.26
C ARG A 122 -13.54 11.02 -4.08
N ALA A 123 -12.88 12.18 -4.12
CA ALA A 123 -13.35 13.33 -4.88
C ALA A 123 -13.57 13.00 -6.36
N LEU A 124 -12.64 12.25 -6.98
CA LEU A 124 -12.79 11.83 -8.37
C LEU A 124 -14.02 10.95 -8.57
N LYS A 125 -14.25 9.95 -7.70
CA LYS A 125 -15.41 9.06 -7.78
C LYS A 125 -16.73 9.80 -7.57
N ASP A 126 -16.75 10.79 -6.68
CA ASP A 126 -17.93 11.59 -6.37
C ASP A 126 -18.24 12.63 -7.46
N SER A 127 -17.28 12.95 -8.35
CA SER A 127 -17.41 13.97 -9.39
C SER A 127 -17.36 13.43 -10.82
N LEU A 128 -17.64 12.14 -11.02
CA LEU A 128 -17.62 11.53 -12.36
C LEU A 128 -18.73 12.09 -13.25
N ARG A 129 -18.37 12.41 -14.48
CA ARG A 129 -19.37 12.65 -15.53
C ARG A 129 -19.88 11.32 -16.10
N ASP A 130 -21.01 11.41 -16.81
CA ASP A 130 -21.65 10.25 -17.44
C ASP A 130 -20.77 9.56 -18.50
N ASP A 131 -19.78 10.28 -19.06
CA ASP A 131 -18.83 9.77 -20.04
C ASP A 131 -17.48 9.35 -19.43
N GLU A 132 -17.36 9.34 -18.09
CA GLU A 132 -16.15 8.99 -17.35
C GLU A 132 -16.31 7.71 -16.54
N ILE A 133 -15.21 6.98 -16.43
CA ILE A 133 -15.15 5.77 -15.61
C ILE A 133 -13.88 5.73 -14.79
N VAL A 134 -13.97 5.21 -13.57
CA VAL A 134 -12.80 4.90 -12.74
C VAL A 134 -12.69 3.41 -12.59
N VAL A 135 -11.55 2.85 -12.96
CA VAL A 135 -11.21 1.45 -12.72
C VAL A 135 -10.20 1.39 -11.59
N HIS A 136 -10.64 0.92 -10.42
CA HIS A 136 -9.80 0.75 -9.24
C HIS A 136 -9.35 -0.71 -9.12
N VAL A 137 -8.03 -0.95 -9.18
CA VAL A 137 -7.47 -2.26 -9.44
C VAL A 137 -6.45 -2.68 -8.38
N ASP A 138 -6.50 -3.97 -8.04
CA ASP A 138 -5.49 -4.60 -7.19
C ASP A 138 -5.38 -6.11 -7.46
N PHE A 139 -4.17 -6.64 -7.28
CA PHE A 139 -3.96 -8.09 -7.32
C PHE A 139 -4.28 -8.69 -5.96
N ALA A 140 -5.14 -9.72 -5.95
CA ALA A 140 -5.26 -10.56 -4.77
C ALA A 140 -4.01 -11.46 -4.65
N GLU A 141 -3.77 -11.98 -3.44
CA GLU A 141 -2.77 -13.03 -3.26
C GLU A 141 -3.06 -14.22 -4.19
N ASN A 142 -2.01 -14.92 -4.62
CA ASN A 142 -2.15 -16.12 -5.43
C ASN A 142 -3.04 -17.14 -4.70
N PHE A 143 -4.18 -17.45 -5.30
CA PHE A 143 -5.13 -18.38 -4.74
C PHE A 143 -4.62 -19.80 -4.91
N GLY A 144 -4.32 -20.47 -3.78
CA GLY A 144 -4.07 -21.90 -3.79
C GLY A 144 -5.37 -22.64 -4.07
N CYS A 145 -5.50 -23.24 -5.26
CA CYS A 145 -6.68 -23.99 -5.66
C CYS A 145 -6.79 -25.27 -4.83
N LYS A 146 -7.55 -25.20 -3.74
CA LYS A 146 -7.87 -26.34 -2.87
C LYS A 146 -9.06 -27.10 -3.42
N LEU A 147 -8.99 -28.43 -3.39
CA LEU A 147 -10.13 -29.28 -3.68
C LEU A 147 -11.05 -29.36 -2.45
N ASN A 148 -12.36 -29.52 -2.68
CA ASN A 148 -13.35 -29.65 -1.60
C ASN A 148 -13.07 -30.86 -0.67
N ARG A 149 -12.42 -31.91 -1.21
CA ARG A 149 -11.88 -33.03 -0.43
C ARG A 149 -10.50 -33.36 -0.97
N GLU A 150 -9.48 -33.31 -0.10
CA GLU A 150 -8.09 -33.61 -0.44
C GLU A 150 -7.60 -34.81 0.37
N VAL A 151 -6.93 -35.76 -0.28
CA VAL A 151 -6.16 -36.79 0.44
C VAL A 151 -4.92 -36.15 1.06
N GLN A 152 -4.47 -36.66 2.21
CA GLN A 152 -3.35 -36.09 2.97
C GLN A 152 -2.07 -35.91 2.12
N ALA A 153 -1.78 -36.85 1.21
CA ALA A 153 -0.64 -36.77 0.30
C ALA A 153 -0.70 -35.58 -0.67
N PHE A 154 -1.90 -35.16 -1.10
CA PHE A 154 -2.07 -33.99 -1.97
C PHE A 154 -1.88 -32.68 -1.20
N HIS A 155 -2.27 -32.66 0.08
CA HIS A 155 -2.11 -31.51 0.97
C HIS A 155 -0.63 -31.19 1.23
N PHE A 156 0.20 -32.21 1.49
CA PHE A 156 1.62 -32.06 1.82
C PHE A 156 2.56 -32.16 0.61
N GLY A 157 2.10 -32.68 -0.52
CA GLY A 157 2.93 -32.93 -1.71
C GLY A 157 3.23 -31.72 -2.58
N GLY A 158 2.93 -30.49 -2.16
CA GLY A 158 3.25 -29.26 -2.91
C GLY A 158 2.52 -29.08 -4.25
N ASN A 159 1.61 -29.99 -4.63
CA ASN A 159 0.98 -30.05 -5.95
C ASN A 159 -0.24 -29.11 -6.12
N ARG A 160 -0.46 -28.17 -5.19
CA ARG A 160 -1.57 -27.23 -5.31
C ARG A 160 -1.30 -26.29 -6.47
N ARG A 161 -2.18 -26.34 -7.48
CA ARG A 161 -2.19 -25.31 -8.52
C ARG A 161 -2.50 -23.98 -7.88
N GLN A 162 -1.81 -22.94 -8.34
CA GLN A 162 -2.09 -21.57 -7.96
C GLN A 162 -2.75 -20.86 -9.13
N ALA A 163 -3.64 -19.92 -8.82
CA ALA A 163 -4.22 -19.01 -9.79
C ALA A 163 -4.02 -17.59 -9.29
N THR A 164 -3.76 -16.67 -10.22
CA THR A 164 -3.76 -15.24 -9.92
C THR A 164 -5.16 -14.70 -10.13
N VAL A 165 -5.64 -13.95 -9.13
CA VAL A 165 -6.91 -13.24 -9.18
C VAL A 165 -6.61 -11.75 -9.16
N HIS A 166 -7.15 -11.04 -10.14
CA HIS A 166 -7.05 -9.59 -10.23
C HIS A 166 -8.43 -9.00 -10.01
N SER A 167 -8.56 -8.24 -8.93
CA SER A 167 -9.80 -7.57 -8.53
C SER A 167 -9.85 -6.18 -9.15
N CYS A 168 -11.03 -5.80 -9.60
CA CYS A 168 -11.27 -4.49 -10.20
C CYS A 168 -12.65 -4.01 -9.78
N VAL A 169 -12.76 -2.73 -9.42
CA VAL A 169 -14.05 -2.08 -9.21
C VAL A 169 -14.14 -0.92 -10.18
N ALA A 170 -15.14 -0.97 -11.06
CA ALA A 170 -15.46 0.10 -11.99
C ALA A 170 -16.53 1.00 -11.36
N TYR A 171 -16.27 2.30 -11.36
CA TYR A 171 -17.19 3.35 -10.89
C TYR A 171 -17.58 4.20 -12.10
N SER A 172 -18.87 4.51 -12.21
CA SER A 172 -19.44 5.49 -13.13
C SER A 172 -20.39 6.41 -12.36
N SER A 173 -20.95 7.43 -13.02
CA SER A 173 -22.00 8.26 -12.41
C SER A 173 -23.27 7.46 -12.07
N ASP A 174 -23.56 6.40 -12.84
CA ASP A 174 -24.76 5.56 -12.69
C ASP A 174 -24.61 4.42 -11.67
N GLY A 175 -23.38 4.09 -11.24
CA GLY A 175 -23.19 3.06 -10.23
C GLY A 175 -21.79 2.46 -10.14
N VAL A 176 -21.74 1.30 -9.48
CA VAL A 176 -20.50 0.59 -9.16
C VAL A 176 -20.63 -0.87 -9.56
N GLN A 177 -19.64 -1.38 -10.28
CA GLN A 177 -19.57 -2.78 -10.70
C GLN A 177 -18.23 -3.40 -10.30
N SER A 178 -18.29 -4.54 -9.63
CA SER A 178 -17.10 -5.29 -9.20
C SER A 178 -16.81 -6.43 -10.16
N PHE A 179 -15.54 -6.58 -10.50
CA PHE A 179 -14.99 -7.59 -11.40
C PHE A 179 -13.89 -8.37 -10.68
N ALA A 180 -13.80 -9.65 -10.98
CA ALA A 180 -12.66 -10.48 -10.63
C ALA A 180 -12.28 -11.31 -11.86
N THR A 181 -11.05 -11.15 -12.31
CA THR A 181 -10.51 -11.93 -13.42
C THR A 181 -9.51 -12.94 -12.88
N ILE A 182 -9.53 -14.16 -13.41
CA ILE A 182 -8.71 -15.27 -12.94
C ILE A 182 -7.84 -15.80 -14.06
N SER A 183 -6.58 -16.11 -13.74
CA SER A 183 -5.61 -16.67 -14.68
C SER A 183 -4.78 -17.77 -14.02
N GLY A 184 -4.40 -18.78 -14.82
CA GLY A 184 -3.39 -19.77 -14.41
C GLY A 184 -1.95 -19.24 -14.48
N SER A 185 -1.74 -18.05 -15.02
CA SER A 185 -0.44 -17.38 -15.03
C SER A 185 -0.19 -16.71 -13.67
N LEU A 186 0.99 -16.94 -13.08
CA LEU A 186 1.40 -16.35 -11.78
C LEU A 186 2.15 -15.01 -11.93
N ARG A 187 2.09 -14.42 -13.13
CA ARG A 187 2.75 -13.14 -13.43
C ARG A 187 1.94 -12.01 -12.85
N HIS A 188 2.65 -11.04 -12.28
CA HIS A 188 2.09 -9.79 -11.75
C HIS A 188 2.74 -8.57 -12.41
N ASP A 189 3.35 -8.77 -13.58
CA ASP A 189 3.98 -7.69 -14.34
C ASP A 189 2.94 -6.85 -15.07
N GLU A 190 3.39 -5.77 -15.71
CA GLU A 190 2.51 -4.86 -16.43
C GLU A 190 1.68 -5.55 -17.51
N ARG A 191 2.20 -6.60 -18.15
CA ARG A 191 1.47 -7.32 -19.21
C ARG A 191 0.34 -8.15 -18.62
N ALA A 192 0.59 -8.77 -17.46
CA ALA A 192 -0.46 -9.48 -16.73
C ALA A 192 -1.57 -8.53 -16.29
N VAL A 193 -1.24 -7.34 -15.76
CA VAL A 193 -2.24 -6.31 -15.40
C VAL A 193 -3.16 -6.02 -16.58
N TRP A 194 -2.60 -5.72 -17.75
CA TRP A 194 -3.40 -5.36 -18.93
C TRP A 194 -4.18 -6.54 -19.52
N ALA A 195 -3.64 -7.77 -19.45
CA ALA A 195 -4.39 -8.96 -19.84
C ALA A 195 -5.62 -9.20 -18.94
N HIS A 196 -5.53 -8.84 -17.66
CA HIS A 196 -6.65 -8.87 -16.72
C HIS A 196 -7.63 -7.70 -16.94
N LEU A 197 -7.13 -6.52 -17.31
CA LEU A 197 -7.98 -5.34 -17.53
C LEU A 197 -8.70 -5.32 -18.86
N GLU A 198 -8.12 -5.87 -19.92
CA GLU A 198 -8.74 -5.88 -21.25
C GLU A 198 -10.18 -6.40 -21.27
N PRO A 199 -10.52 -7.59 -20.69
CA PRO A 199 -11.90 -8.07 -20.68
C PRO A 199 -12.83 -7.18 -19.85
N VAL A 200 -12.32 -6.58 -18.75
CA VAL A 200 -13.11 -5.67 -17.91
C VAL A 200 -13.44 -4.39 -18.65
N ILE A 201 -12.45 -3.79 -19.31
CA ILE A 201 -12.62 -2.55 -20.07
C ILE A 201 -13.57 -2.76 -21.25
N LYS A 202 -13.48 -3.90 -21.94
CA LYS A 202 -14.40 -4.24 -23.03
C LYS A 202 -15.83 -4.37 -22.52
N ASP A 203 -16.05 -5.12 -21.44
CA ASP A 203 -17.38 -5.28 -20.82
C ASP A 203 -17.98 -3.91 -20.44
N VAL A 204 -17.18 -3.05 -19.80
CA VAL A 204 -17.58 -1.69 -19.46
C VAL A 204 -17.95 -0.87 -20.71
N MET A 205 -17.13 -0.93 -21.76
CA MET A 205 -17.35 -0.18 -23.00
C MET A 205 -18.58 -0.63 -23.78
N ASP A 206 -18.94 -1.91 -23.68
CA ASP A 206 -20.07 -2.51 -24.39
C ASP A 206 -21.39 -2.35 -23.62
N ASN A 207 -21.34 -2.32 -22.29
CA ASN A 207 -22.54 -2.35 -21.45
C ASN A 207 -22.95 -0.99 -20.85
N TRP A 208 -22.06 0.01 -20.80
CA TRP A 208 -22.42 1.33 -20.28
C TRP A 208 -22.88 2.33 -21.34
N ASN A 209 -23.90 3.09 -20.97
CA ASN A 209 -24.52 4.11 -21.80
C ASN A 209 -24.75 5.40 -20.99
N PRO A 210 -24.16 6.54 -21.40
CA PRO A 210 -23.40 6.73 -22.63
C PRO A 210 -22.06 5.98 -22.60
N ARG A 211 -21.56 5.63 -23.80
CA ARG A 211 -20.28 4.94 -23.91
C ARG A 211 -19.16 5.82 -23.31
N PRO A 212 -18.37 5.30 -22.37
CA PRO A 212 -17.28 6.06 -21.75
C PRO A 212 -16.28 6.59 -22.79
N THR A 213 -15.83 7.83 -22.61
CA THR A 213 -14.75 8.41 -23.44
C THR A 213 -13.48 8.68 -22.65
N THR A 214 -13.56 8.69 -21.32
CA THR A 214 -12.44 8.93 -20.42
C THR A 214 -12.30 7.80 -19.40
N LEU A 215 -11.07 7.29 -19.25
CA LEU A 215 -10.72 6.24 -18.29
C LEU A 215 -9.78 6.80 -17.22
N HIS A 216 -10.15 6.66 -15.96
CA HIS A 216 -9.27 6.88 -14.82
C HIS A 216 -8.82 5.53 -14.26
N VAL A 217 -7.52 5.32 -14.08
CA VAL A 217 -7.01 4.08 -13.48
C VAL A 217 -6.42 4.36 -12.10
N MET A 218 -6.99 3.70 -11.08
CA MET A 218 -6.51 3.78 -9.70
C MET A 218 -5.89 2.45 -9.28
N SER A 219 -4.79 2.51 -8.54
CA SER A 219 -4.27 1.33 -7.85
C SER A 219 -3.49 1.72 -6.61
N ASP A 220 -3.76 1.01 -5.51
CA ASP A 220 -2.95 1.05 -4.28
C ASP A 220 -1.83 0.00 -4.29
N GLY A 221 -1.73 -0.77 -5.37
CA GLY A 221 -0.74 -1.83 -5.53
C GLY A 221 0.71 -1.33 -5.57
N PRO A 222 1.67 -2.25 -5.42
CA PRO A 222 3.08 -1.93 -5.37
C PRO A 222 3.59 -1.30 -6.68
N VAL A 223 4.61 -0.46 -6.54
CA VAL A 223 5.21 0.29 -7.65
C VAL A 223 5.69 -0.62 -8.79
N THR A 224 6.19 -1.80 -8.45
CA THR A 224 6.69 -2.78 -9.42
C THR A 224 5.60 -3.30 -10.36
N GLN A 225 4.34 -3.35 -9.91
CA GLN A 225 3.22 -3.88 -10.68
C GLN A 225 2.53 -2.76 -11.47
N TYR A 226 2.12 -1.68 -10.80
CA TYR A 226 1.24 -0.66 -11.39
C TYR A 226 1.95 0.65 -11.77
N ARG A 227 3.01 1.04 -11.05
CA ARG A 227 3.66 2.36 -11.20
C ARG A 227 5.06 2.24 -11.80
N ASN A 228 5.19 1.44 -12.86
CA ASN A 228 6.45 1.27 -13.59
C ASN A 228 6.34 1.84 -15.01
N LYS A 229 7.48 2.19 -15.62
CA LYS A 229 7.54 2.84 -16.95
C LYS A 229 6.82 2.06 -18.07
N ASN A 230 6.87 0.73 -18.01
CA ASN A 230 6.25 -0.11 -19.04
C ASN A 230 4.73 -0.08 -18.88
N ASN A 231 4.23 -0.08 -17.64
CA ASN A 231 2.80 0.05 -17.38
C ASN A 231 2.28 1.43 -17.85
N PHE A 232 3.02 2.52 -17.59
CA PHE A 232 2.66 3.84 -18.13
C PHE A 232 2.60 3.86 -19.66
N TYR A 233 3.53 3.17 -20.35
CA TYR A 233 3.46 3.03 -21.80
C TYR A 233 2.21 2.27 -22.27
N LEU A 234 1.83 1.20 -21.57
CA LEU A 234 0.62 0.44 -21.89
C LEU A 234 -0.65 1.25 -21.59
N LEU A 235 -0.68 2.01 -20.49
CA LEU A 235 -1.74 2.94 -20.14
C LEU A 235 -1.92 4.04 -21.20
N SER A 236 -0.83 4.52 -21.79
CA SER A 236 -0.88 5.51 -22.88
C SER A 236 -1.19 4.92 -24.25
N THR A 237 -1.43 3.60 -24.36
CA THR A 237 -1.60 2.92 -25.66
C THR A 237 -2.89 2.10 -25.70
N ILE A 238 -3.05 1.12 -24.81
CA ILE A 238 -4.13 0.12 -24.87
C ILE A 238 -5.52 0.77 -24.78
N PRO A 239 -5.82 1.67 -23.82
CA PRO A 239 -7.15 2.27 -23.75
C PRO A 239 -7.53 3.05 -25.02
N PHE A 240 -6.59 3.74 -25.65
CA PHE A 240 -6.84 4.48 -26.88
C PHE A 240 -7.19 3.53 -28.05
N LEU A 241 -6.55 2.36 -28.12
CA LEU A 241 -6.90 1.32 -29.08
C LEU A 241 -8.31 0.74 -28.83
N LEU A 242 -8.78 0.78 -27.58
CA LEU A 242 -10.12 0.35 -27.20
C LEU A 242 -11.19 1.45 -27.38
N GLY A 243 -10.78 2.67 -27.78
CA GLY A 243 -11.67 3.77 -28.15
C GLY A 243 -11.80 4.89 -27.11
N PHE A 244 -11.02 4.87 -26.02
CA PHE A 244 -10.96 6.02 -25.11
C PHE A 244 -10.27 7.22 -25.77
N LYS A 245 -10.72 8.42 -25.42
CA LYS A 245 -10.16 9.71 -25.87
C LYS A 245 -9.23 10.32 -24.84
N GLN A 246 -9.40 9.98 -23.57
CA GLN A 246 -8.59 10.49 -22.46
C GLN A 246 -8.34 9.38 -21.43
N VAL A 247 -7.14 9.39 -20.83
CA VAL A 247 -6.74 8.48 -19.77
C VAL A 247 -5.97 9.25 -18.70
N THR A 248 -6.23 8.97 -17.42
CA THR A 248 -5.46 9.53 -16.28
C THR A 248 -5.12 8.48 -15.24
#